data_AF-A0A9J9BE94-F1
#
_entry.id   AF-A0A9J9BE94-F1
#
_cell.length_a   1.000
_cell.length_b   1.000
_cell.length_c   1.000
_cell.angle_alpha   90.00
_cell.angle_beta   90.00
_cell.angle_gamma   90.00
#
_symmetry.space_group_name_H-M   'P 1'
#
loop_
_entity.id
_entity.type
_entity.pdbx_description
1 polymer ?
#
loop_
_entity_poly.entity_id
_entity_poly.type
_entity_poly.pdbx_seq_one_letter_code
_entity_poly.pdbx_strand_id
1 'polypeptide(L)'
;MLQRHSPHCAVGIYGQTLNAFEAAGVTPAISSQPRSMRTLLVEVGAGLGIGVAPYCIKRLVSNSCAFVKINEISVPIPFVAQFKHSPMNPTVSSFVNLLAERKSDIQRLMSPP
;
A
#
# COMPACT_ATOMS: atom_id res chain seq x y z
N MET A 1 0.05 22.46 16.56
CA MET A 1 0.26 20.99 16.65
C MET A 1 -1.07 20.29 16.35
N LEU A 2 -1.36 20.02 15.08
CA LEU A 2 -2.54 19.24 14.66
C LEU A 2 -2.13 18.44 13.43
N GLN A 3 -1.46 17.31 13.67
CA GLN A 3 -1.09 16.36 12.63
C GLN A 3 -2.33 15.54 12.29
N ARG A 4 -3.13 16.02 11.33
CA ARG A 4 -4.22 15.24 10.74
C ARG A 4 -3.62 14.03 10.03
N HIS A 5 -3.57 12.91 10.73
CA HIS A 5 -3.21 11.61 10.16
C HIS A 5 -4.40 11.04 9.38
N SER A 6 -4.33 11.13 8.06
CA SER A 6 -4.99 10.20 7.12
C SER A 6 -4.36 10.40 5.73
N PRO A 7 -3.38 9.55 5.37
CA PRO A 7 -3.58 8.56 4.31
C PRO A 7 -2.80 7.25 4.61
N HIS A 8 -3.41 6.32 5.35
CA HIS A 8 -2.65 5.25 6.01
C HIS A 8 -2.17 4.07 5.13
N CYS A 9 -2.51 4.01 3.84
CA CYS A 9 -2.04 2.89 3.00
C CYS A 9 -0.65 3.11 2.38
N ALA A 10 -0.16 4.35 2.30
CA ALA A 10 1.10 4.66 1.60
C ALA A 10 2.33 4.79 2.52
N VAL A 11 2.15 5.23 3.78
CA VAL A 11 3.26 5.52 4.71
C VAL A 11 4.08 4.26 5.02
N GLY A 12 3.42 3.11 5.16
CA GLY A 12 4.10 1.83 5.39
C GLY A 12 4.88 1.33 4.16
N ILE A 13 4.45 1.66 2.95
CA ILE A 13 5.10 1.19 1.71
C ILE A 13 6.38 2.00 1.46
N TYR A 14 6.33 3.32 1.63
CA TYR A 14 7.50 4.19 1.42
C TYR A 14 8.69 3.77 2.30
N GLY A 15 8.45 3.61 3.61
CA GLY A 15 9.51 3.18 4.53
C GLY A 15 10.06 1.79 4.19
N GLN A 16 9.18 0.84 3.85
CA GLN A 16 9.60 -0.50 3.46
C GLN A 16 10.41 -0.52 2.16
N THR A 17 10.05 0.31 1.18
CA THR A 17 10.85 0.49 -0.04
C THR A 17 12.25 1.00 0.30
N LEU A 18 12.36 2.03 1.16
CA LEU A 18 13.67 2.57 1.54
C LEU A 18 14.52 1.54 2.28
N ASN A 19 13.94 0.80 3.23
CA ASN A 19 14.62 -0.28 3.95
C ASN A 19 15.13 -1.37 3.00
N ALA A 20 14.38 -1.68 1.94
CA ALA A 20 14.81 -2.66 0.94
C ALA A 20 16.04 -2.19 0.14
N PHE A 21 16.09 -0.90 -0.22
CA PHE A 21 17.28 -0.32 -0.85
C PHE A 21 18.47 -0.29 0.09
N GLU A 22 18.28 0.11 1.35
CA GLU A 22 19.32 0.13 2.37
C GLU A 22 19.90 -1.27 2.62
N ALA A 23 19.03 -2.28 2.76
CA ALA A 23 19.46 -3.68 2.89
C ALA A 23 20.25 -4.20 1.68
N ALA A 24 20.04 -3.61 0.50
CA ALA A 24 20.82 -3.89 -0.71
C ALA A 24 22.10 -3.05 -0.83
N GLY A 25 22.42 -2.20 0.17
CA GLY A 25 23.60 -1.31 0.14
C GLY A 25 23.46 -0.14 -0.82
N VAL A 26 22.23 0.21 -1.23
CA VAL A 26 21.95 1.28 -2.19
C VAL A 26 21.20 2.42 -1.51
N THR A 27 21.64 3.66 -1.71
CA THR A 27 20.88 4.86 -1.30
C THR A 27 20.20 5.47 -2.52
N PRO A 28 18.86 5.41 -2.64
CA PRO A 28 18.17 5.98 -3.79
C PRO A 28 18.16 7.51 -3.74
N ALA A 29 18.35 8.17 -4.87
CA ALA A 29 18.13 9.60 -5.01
C ALA A 29 16.62 9.88 -5.18
N ILE A 30 15.97 10.42 -4.15
CA ILE A 30 14.52 10.60 -4.12
C ILE A 30 14.16 12.00 -4.64
N SER A 31 13.52 12.06 -5.81
CA SER A 31 13.06 13.31 -6.42
C SER A 31 11.61 13.68 -6.07
N SER A 32 10.75 12.70 -5.78
CA SER A 32 9.35 12.93 -5.38
C SER A 32 8.83 11.90 -4.36
N GLN A 33 7.81 12.30 -3.59
CA GLN A 33 7.07 11.47 -2.64
C GLN A 33 5.56 11.75 -2.74
N PRO A 34 4.89 11.25 -3.78
CA PRO A 34 3.48 11.54 -4.01
C PRO A 34 2.58 10.97 -2.91
N ARG A 35 1.55 11.73 -2.53
CA ARG A 35 0.59 11.33 -1.47
C ARG A 35 -0.42 10.26 -1.89
N SER A 36 -0.43 9.87 -3.18
CA SER A 36 -1.31 8.83 -3.70
C SER A 36 -0.62 8.02 -4.79
N MET A 37 -0.97 6.74 -4.89
CA MET A 37 -0.46 5.86 -5.96
C MET A 37 -0.91 6.31 -7.35
N ARG A 38 -2.05 7.00 -7.47
CA ARG A 38 -2.50 7.56 -8.75
C ARG A 38 -1.58 8.69 -9.20
N THR A 39 -1.17 9.57 -8.28
CA THR A 39 -0.22 10.64 -8.57
C THR A 39 1.13 10.07 -8.97
N LEU A 40 1.64 9.05 -8.26
CA LEU A 40 2.86 8.34 -8.64
C LEU A 40 2.80 7.85 -10.09
N LEU A 41 1.70 7.19 -10.47
CA LEU A 41 1.54 6.65 -11.82
C LEU A 41 1.38 7.75 -12.89
N VAL A 42 0.79 8.89 -12.55
CA VAL A 42 0.72 10.06 -13.44
C VAL A 42 2.12 10.64 -13.66
N GLU A 43 2.92 10.80 -12.60
CA GLU A 43 4.30 11.29 -12.70
C GLU A 43 5.16 10.37 -13.58
N VAL A 44 5.09 9.06 -13.36
CA VAL A 44 5.80 8.06 -14.18
C VAL A 44 5.30 8.06 -15.62
N GLY A 45 3.99 8.04 -15.85
CA GLY A 45 3.39 8.04 -17.19
C GLY A 45 3.65 9.33 -17.98
N ALA A 46 3.94 10.45 -17.29
CA ALA A 46 4.37 11.71 -17.89
C ALA A 46 5.88 11.78 -18.16
N GLY A 47 6.65 10.73 -17.80
CA GLY A 47 8.10 10.68 -18.03
C GLY A 47 8.93 11.44 -17.00
N LEU A 48 8.38 11.75 -15.81
CA LEU A 48 9.11 12.48 -14.76
C LEU A 48 10.10 11.59 -13.98
N GLY A 49 10.10 10.28 -14.22
CA GLY A 49 11.03 9.34 -13.60
C GLY A 49 10.48 7.92 -13.50
N ILE A 50 11.05 7.15 -12.57
CA ILE A 50 10.60 5.80 -12.22
C ILE A 50 9.94 5.80 -10.84
N GLY A 51 9.02 4.85 -10.61
CA GLY A 51 8.35 4.65 -9.33
C GLY A 51 8.49 3.21 -8.83
N VAL A 52 8.74 3.04 -7.53
CA VAL A 52 8.75 1.73 -6.87
C VAL A 52 7.49 1.61 -6.00
N ALA A 53 6.65 0.62 -6.29
CA ALA A 53 5.38 0.43 -5.61
C ALA A 53 4.85 -1.02 -5.74
N PRO A 54 3.86 -1.42 -4.92
CA PRO A 54 3.25 -2.74 -5.02
C PRO A 54 2.55 -2.97 -6.36
N TYR A 55 2.61 -4.21 -6.86
CA TYR A 55 2.01 -4.58 -8.15
C TYR A 55 0.49 -4.31 -8.23
N CYS A 56 -0.22 -4.30 -7.10
CA CYS A 56 -1.67 -4.07 -7.07
C CYS A 56 -2.10 -2.72 -7.67
N ILE A 57 -1.19 -1.74 -7.76
CA ILE A 57 -1.49 -0.43 -8.35
C ILE A 57 -1.62 -0.46 -9.87
N LYS A 58 -1.21 -1.55 -10.54
CA LYS A 58 -1.32 -1.70 -12.00
C LYS A 58 -2.74 -1.46 -12.51
N ARG A 59 -3.76 -1.78 -11.71
CA ARG A 59 -5.17 -1.53 -12.06
C ARG A 59 -5.59 -0.06 -12.05
N LEU A 60 -4.79 0.84 -11.49
CA LEU A 60 -5.11 2.27 -11.39
C LEU A 60 -4.83 3.05 -12.69
N VAL A 61 -4.08 2.45 -13.63
CA VAL A 61 -3.76 3.02 -14.94
C VAL A 61 -4.01 2.01 -16.05
N SER A 62 -4.38 2.49 -17.23
CA SER A 62 -4.71 1.61 -18.34
C SER A 62 -3.48 1.18 -19.16
N ASN A 63 -2.58 2.08 -19.60
CA ASN A 63 -1.47 1.69 -20.51
C ASN A 63 -0.22 2.60 -20.52
N SER A 64 -0.09 3.61 -19.64
CA SER A 64 1.02 4.59 -19.72
C SER A 64 2.30 4.18 -18.99
N CYS A 65 2.33 3.03 -18.32
CA CYS A 65 3.46 2.59 -17.50
C CYS A 65 3.81 1.14 -17.80
N ALA A 66 5.10 0.85 -17.99
CA ALA A 66 5.63 -0.51 -17.95
C ALA A 66 5.89 -0.92 -16.50
N PHE A 67 5.71 -2.21 -16.19
CA PHE A 67 5.92 -2.76 -14.84
C PHE A 67 6.95 -3.88 -14.90
N VAL A 68 8.01 -3.75 -14.11
CA VAL A 68 9.08 -4.75 -13.97
C VAL A 68 9.08 -5.28 -12.54
N LYS A 69 9.14 -6.61 -12.38
CA LYS A 69 9.26 -7.24 -11.06
C LYS A 69 10.73 -7.18 -10.60
N ILE A 70 10.97 -6.69 -9.39
CA ILE A 70 12.33 -6.48 -8.81
C ILE A 70 12.71 -7.66 -7.87
N ASN A 71 12.27 -8.89 -8.15
CA ASN A 71 12.33 -10.11 -7.29
C ASN A 71 11.29 -10.20 -6.16
N GLU A 72 11.21 -11.38 -5.52
CA GLU A 72 10.38 -11.71 -4.35
C GLU A 72 10.89 -10.96 -3.09
N ILE A 73 10.85 -9.63 -3.11
CA ILE A 73 10.97 -8.89 -1.85
C ILE A 73 9.62 -9.03 -1.16
N SER A 74 9.54 -9.95 -0.20
CA SER A 74 8.35 -10.15 0.63
C SER A 74 8.24 -9.00 1.63
N VAL A 75 7.77 -7.87 1.13
CA VAL A 75 7.36 -6.73 1.95
C VAL A 75 5.96 -7.03 2.48
N PRO A 76 5.75 -7.27 3.79
CA PRO A 76 4.42 -7.52 4.32
C PRO A 76 3.54 -6.28 4.15
N ILE A 77 2.57 -6.37 3.23
CA ILE A 77 1.55 -5.33 3.07
C ILE A 77 0.46 -5.61 4.11
N PRO A 78 0.20 -4.70 5.05
CA PRO A 78 -0.81 -4.92 6.08
C PRO A 78 -2.20 -5.04 5.43
N PHE A 79 -2.87 -6.17 5.67
CA PHE A 79 -4.25 -6.35 5.28
C PHE A 79 -5.17 -5.78 6.36
N VAL A 80 -5.84 -4.67 6.06
CA VAL A 80 -6.66 -3.92 7.02
C VAL A 80 -8.08 -3.72 6.50
N ALA A 81 -9.06 -3.93 7.37
CA ALA A 81 -10.43 -3.50 7.12
C ALA A 81 -10.58 -2.01 7.44
N GLN A 82 -11.27 -1.27 6.57
CA GLN A 82 -11.54 0.16 6.77
C GLN A 82 -13.04 0.39 6.72
N PHE A 83 -13.58 1.08 7.72
CA PHE A 83 -15.01 1.38 7.84
C PHE A 83 -15.20 2.73 8.53
N LYS A 84 -16.39 3.32 8.35
CA LYS A 84 -16.76 4.57 9.02
C LYS A 84 -16.93 4.33 10.52
N HIS A 85 -16.16 5.04 11.34
CA HIS A 85 -16.19 4.87 12.80
C HIS A 85 -17.56 5.21 13.42
N SER A 86 -18.19 6.32 13.00
CA SER A 86 -19.51 6.70 13.50
C SER A 86 -20.24 7.72 12.58
N PRO A 87 -21.58 7.67 12.47
CA PRO A 87 -22.43 6.55 12.89
C PRO A 87 -22.20 5.33 12.00
N MET A 88 -22.20 4.15 12.60
CA MET A 88 -22.08 2.87 11.91
C MET A 88 -23.47 2.26 11.72
N ASN A 89 -23.82 1.89 10.50
CA ASN A 89 -25.10 1.20 10.27
C ASN A 89 -25.03 -0.26 10.78
N PRO A 90 -26.19 -0.89 11.07
CA PRO A 90 -26.21 -2.25 11.63
C PRO A 90 -25.46 -3.28 10.77
N THR A 91 -25.58 -3.21 9.45
CA THR A 91 -24.91 -4.13 8.52
C THR A 91 -23.38 -4.04 8.63
N VAL A 92 -22.82 -2.83 8.67
CA VAL A 92 -21.38 -2.61 8.83
C VAL A 92 -20.94 -3.10 10.20
N SER A 93 -21.71 -2.83 11.26
CA SER A 93 -21.44 -3.32 12.62
C SER A 93 -21.35 -4.85 12.68
N SER A 94 -22.36 -5.53 12.13
CA SER A 94 -22.38 -7.00 12.05
C SER A 94 -21.20 -7.55 11.27
N PHE A 95 -20.82 -6.91 10.16
CA PHE A 95 -19.67 -7.37 9.37
C PHE A 95 -18.34 -7.13 10.08
N VAL A 96 -18.18 -6.02 10.79
CA VAL A 96 -16.97 -5.75 11.60
C VAL A 96 -16.83 -6.80 12.72
N ASN A 97 -17.93 -7.15 13.40
CA ASN A 97 -17.93 -8.22 14.39
C ASN A 97 -17.55 -9.57 13.78
N LEU A 98 -18.11 -9.91 12.63
CA LEU A 98 -17.77 -11.12 11.88
C LEU A 98 -16.27 -11.17 11.52
N LEU A 99 -15.70 -10.06 11.07
CA LEU A 99 -14.26 -9.95 10.77
C LEU A 99 -13.41 -10.15 12.03
N ALA A 100 -13.85 -9.64 13.18
CA ALA A 100 -13.16 -9.81 14.45
C ALA A 100 -13.21 -11.27 14.94
N GLU A 101 -14.37 -11.92 14.86
CA GLU A 101 -14.57 -13.33 15.21
C GLU A 101 -13.73 -14.27 14.33
N ARG A 102 -13.60 -13.94 13.05
CA ARG A 102 -12.86 -14.74 12.06
C ARG A 102 -11.39 -14.34 11.89
N LYS A 103 -10.87 -13.44 12.73
CA LYS A 103 -9.52 -12.89 12.57
C LYS A 103 -8.44 -13.98 12.44
N SER A 104 -8.45 -14.98 13.31
CA SER A 104 -7.44 -16.06 13.31
C SER A 104 -7.53 -16.93 12.04
N ASP A 105 -8.74 -17.23 11.58
CA ASP A 105 -8.98 -17.99 10.34
C ASP A 105 -8.44 -17.22 9.13
N ILE A 106 -8.74 -15.92 9.07
CA ILE A 106 -8.26 -15.01 8.01
C ILE A 106 -6.72 -14.94 8.03
N GLN A 107 -6.09 -14.79 9.20
CA GLN A 107 -4.63 -14.73 9.32
C GLN A 107 -3.95 -16.03 8.86
N ARG A 108 -4.54 -17.19 9.19
CA ARG A 108 -4.02 -18.50 8.75
C ARG A 108 -4.09 -18.65 7.23
N LEU A 109 -5.18 -18.22 6.60
CA LEU A 109 -5.34 -18.28 5.14
C LEU A 109 -4.43 -17.30 4.38
N MET A 110 -3.97 -16.24 5.05
CA MET A 110 -3.13 -15.19 4.46
C MET A 110 -1.63 -15.41 4.67
N SER A 111 -1.25 -16.44 5.43
CA SER A 111 0.16 -16.81 5.60
C SER A 111 0.64 -17.53 4.34
N PRO A 112 1.78 -17.14 3.73
CA PRO A 112 2.35 -17.91 2.63
C PRO A 112 2.62 -19.36 3.07
N PRO A 113 2.52 -20.36 2.17
CA PRO A 113 2.96 -21.72 2.44
C PRO A 113 4.46 -21.79 2.77
#